data_AF-A0A0J5PLL9-F1
#
_entry.id   AF-A0A0J5PLL9-F1
#
_cell.length_a   1.000
_cell.length_b   1.000
_cell.length_c   1.000
_cell.angle_alpha   90.00
_cell.angle_beta   90.00
_cell.angle_gamma   90.00
#
_symmetry.space_group_name_H-M   'P 1'
#
loop_
_entity.id
_entity.type
_entity.pdbx_description
1 polymer ?
#
loop_
_entity_poly.entity_id
_entity_poly.type
_entity_poly.pdbx_seq_one_letter_code
_entity_poly.pdbx_strand_id
1 'polypeptide(L)'
;MTDVEKEIVDFIDRSYNTKKYFLFGPKKSITLDTNIRDDLKLVYEDNVEMMDSYFQRWRVERAGFNILNYFNPEFLGSREPDPHKPLTLRMLAASARAGKWLYD
;
A
#
# COMPACT_ATOMS: atom_id res chain seq x y z
N MET A 1 18.14 -4.98 -4.33
CA MET A 1 16.70 -5.30 -4.21
C MET A 1 16.58 -6.81 -4.17
N THR A 2 16.00 -7.38 -3.12
CA THR A 2 15.76 -8.83 -3.01
C THR A 2 14.62 -9.27 -3.93
N ASP A 3 14.43 -10.57 -4.12
CA ASP A 3 13.33 -11.09 -4.96
C ASP A 3 11.97 -10.63 -4.46
N VAL A 4 11.71 -10.74 -3.14
CA VAL A 4 10.47 -10.25 -2.50
C VAL A 4 10.25 -8.74 -2.70
N GLU A 5 11.31 -7.93 -2.60
CA GLU A 5 11.21 -6.48 -2.80
C GLU A 5 10.81 -6.15 -4.24
N LYS A 6 11.41 -6.86 -5.20
CA LYS A 6 11.09 -6.71 -6.61
C LYS A 6 9.67 -7.15 -6.90
N GLU A 7 9.23 -8.29 -6.36
CA GLU A 7 7.86 -8.78 -6.53
C GLU A 7 6.81 -7.79 -6.01
N ILE A 8 7.06 -7.15 -4.87
CA ILE A 8 6.14 -6.16 -4.30
C ILE A 8 6.12 -4.89 -5.13
N VAL A 9 7.29 -4.38 -5.54
CA VAL A 9 7.36 -3.22 -6.45
C VAL A 9 6.62 -3.53 -7.75
N ASP A 10 6.85 -4.70 -8.35
CA ASP A 10 6.20 -5.12 -9.59
C ASP A 10 4.68 -5.29 -9.42
N PHE A 11 4.22 -5.82 -8.28
CA PHE A 11 2.80 -5.94 -7.96
C PHE A 11 2.11 -4.58 -7.88
N ILE A 12 2.70 -3.64 -7.13
CA ILE A 12 2.14 -2.31 -6.95
C ILE A 12 2.17 -1.54 -8.27
N ASP A 13 3.28 -1.61 -9.02
CA ASP A 13 3.39 -0.94 -10.31
C ASP A 13 2.38 -1.46 -11.33
N ARG A 14 2.13 -2.77 -11.37
CA ARG A 14 1.22 -3.36 -12.36
C ARG A 14 -0.24 -3.16 -12.00
N SER A 15 -0.59 -3.35 -10.73
CA SER A 15 -1.99 -3.42 -10.29
C SER A 15 -2.55 -2.08 -9.81
N TYR A 16 -1.72 -1.21 -9.24
CA TYR A 16 -2.20 -0.01 -8.54
C TYR A 16 -1.54 1.31 -8.99
N ASN A 17 -0.49 1.26 -9.81
CA ASN A 17 0.10 2.47 -10.41
C ASN A 17 -0.61 2.81 -11.73
N THR A 18 -1.69 3.57 -11.62
CA THR A 18 -2.44 4.07 -12.77
C THR A 18 -1.66 5.17 -13.50
N LYS A 19 -1.86 5.26 -14.83
CA LYS A 19 -1.30 6.37 -15.59
C LYS A 19 -1.93 7.69 -15.13
N LYS A 20 -1.16 8.78 -15.17
CA LYS A 20 -1.60 10.13 -14.77
C LYS A 20 -2.97 10.51 -15.35
N TYR A 21 -3.23 10.13 -16.60
CA TYR A 21 -4.54 10.18 -17.21
C TYR A 21 -4.97 8.74 -17.45
N PHE A 22 -6.19 8.35 -17.11
CA PHE A 22 -6.68 6.97 -17.10
C PHE A 22 -6.15 6.06 -18.23
N LEU A 23 -6.00 6.57 -19.46
CA LEU A 23 -5.41 5.85 -20.60
C LEU A 23 -4.03 6.37 -21.07
N PHE A 24 -3.58 7.56 -20.62
CA PHE A 24 -2.44 8.29 -21.18
C PHE A 24 -1.52 8.92 -20.12
N GLY A 25 -0.30 9.29 -20.53
CA GLY A 25 0.69 9.91 -19.65
C GLY A 25 1.55 8.91 -18.87
N PRO A 26 2.58 9.42 -18.17
CA PRO A 26 3.53 8.58 -17.47
C PRO A 26 2.91 7.95 -16.23
N LYS A 27 3.39 6.75 -15.90
CA LYS A 27 3.24 6.16 -14.57
C LYS A 27 4.16 6.84 -13.57
N LYS A 28 3.84 6.77 -12.28
CA LYS A 28 4.73 7.23 -11.22
C LYS A 28 5.93 6.27 -11.12
N SER A 29 7.10 6.78 -10.73
CA SER A 29 8.23 5.89 -10.42
C SER A 29 7.96 5.20 -9.09
N ILE A 30 7.94 3.86 -9.09
CA ILE A 30 7.69 3.07 -7.89
C ILE A 30 9.03 2.59 -7.33
N THR A 31 9.26 2.86 -6.05
CA THR A 31 10.46 2.45 -5.31
C THR A 31 10.05 1.88 -3.95
N LEU A 32 11.01 1.32 -3.21
CA LEU A 32 10.73 0.81 -1.85
C LEU A 32 10.28 1.90 -0.87
N ASP A 33 10.65 3.15 -1.13
CA ASP A 33 10.30 4.28 -0.27
C ASP A 33 9.00 4.96 -0.69
N THR A 34 8.36 4.49 -1.78
CA THR A 34 7.03 4.94 -2.19
C THR A 34 6.02 4.69 -1.08
N ASN A 35 5.32 5.74 -0.66
CA ASN A 35 4.22 5.71 0.30
C ASN A 35 2.91 5.51 -0.46
N ILE A 36 2.19 4.43 -0.15
CA ILE A 36 0.98 4.01 -0.87
C ILE A 36 -0.09 5.11 -0.83
N ARG A 37 -0.34 5.70 0.34
CA ARG A 37 -1.35 6.76 0.50
C ARG A 37 -0.94 8.03 -0.24
N ASP A 38 0.26 8.54 0.06
CA ASP A 38 0.66 9.90 -0.34
C ASP A 38 1.09 9.96 -1.81
N ASP A 39 1.75 8.92 -2.29
CA ASP A 39 2.28 8.87 -3.65
C ASP A 39 1.27 8.28 -4.62
N LEU A 40 0.56 7.19 -4.28
CA LEU A 40 -0.38 6.56 -5.23
C LEU A 40 -1.75 7.23 -5.23
N LYS A 41 -2.21 7.71 -4.07
CA LYS A 41 -3.51 8.39 -3.88
C LYS A 41 -4.70 7.56 -4.36
N LEU A 42 -4.70 6.28 -3.98
CA LEU A 42 -5.81 5.36 -4.21
C LEU A 42 -6.99 5.74 -3.31
N VAL A 43 -8.22 5.44 -3.73
CA VAL A 43 -9.39 5.57 -2.85
C VAL A 43 -9.33 4.55 -1.72
N TYR A 44 -10.11 4.76 -0.65
CA TYR A 44 -10.06 3.91 0.54
C TYR A 44 -10.33 2.43 0.20
N GLU A 45 -11.31 2.16 -0.66
CA GLU A 45 -11.70 0.81 -1.10
C GLU A 45 -10.56 0.09 -1.82
N ASP A 46 -9.86 0.79 -2.72
CA ASP A 46 -8.69 0.25 -3.44
C ASP A 46 -7.54 -0.06 -2.47
N ASN A 47 -7.34 0.76 -1.44
CA ASN A 47 -6.33 0.49 -0.40
C ASN A 47 -6.67 -0.74 0.44
N VAL A 48 -7.95 -0.93 0.79
CA VAL A 48 -8.43 -2.13 1.49
C VAL A 48 -8.19 -3.37 0.63
N GLU A 49 -8.63 -3.35 -0.64
CA GLU A 49 -8.44 -4.46 -1.58
C GLU A 49 -6.95 -4.78 -1.79
N MET A 50 -6.12 -3.75 -1.95
CA MET A 50 -4.68 -3.89 -2.14
C MET A 50 -4.02 -4.56 -0.93
N MET A 51 -4.33 -4.14 0.29
CA MET A 51 -3.78 -4.76 1.50
C MET A 51 -4.26 -6.19 1.67
N ASP A 52 -5.53 -6.48 1.42
CA ASP A 52 -6.07 -7.83 1.48
C ASP A 52 -5.39 -8.76 0.46
N SER A 53 -5.23 -8.29 -0.78
CA SER A 53 -4.51 -9.01 -1.83
C SER A 53 -3.05 -9.28 -1.45
N TYR A 54 -2.39 -8.30 -0.83
CA TYR A 54 -1.03 -8.45 -0.32
C TYR A 54 -0.95 -9.52 0.78
N PHE A 55 -1.80 -9.46 1.81
CA PHE A 55 -1.77 -10.44 2.90
C PHE A 55 -1.98 -11.87 2.40
N GLN A 56 -2.90 -12.06 1.44
CA GLN A 56 -3.16 -13.36 0.85
C GLN A 56 -1.99 -13.86 -0.01
N ARG A 57 -1.47 -13.01 -0.91
CA ARG A 57 -0.46 -13.39 -1.89
C ARG A 57 0.88 -13.76 -1.26
N TRP A 58 1.30 -13.03 -0.23
CA TRP A 58 2.56 -13.31 0.49
C TRP A 58 2.37 -14.09 1.79
N ARG A 59 1.13 -14.54 2.08
CA ARG A 59 0.78 -15.31 3.29
C ARG A 59 1.25 -14.62 4.58
N VAL A 60 1.05 -13.30 4.64
CA VAL A 60 1.45 -12.49 5.78
C VAL A 60 0.33 -12.51 6.81
N GLU A 61 0.64 -12.92 8.03
CA GLU A 61 -0.29 -12.82 9.15
C GLU A 61 -0.56 -11.35 9.47
N ARG A 62 -1.84 -10.97 9.61
CA ARG A 62 -2.22 -9.57 9.85
C ARG A 62 -1.68 -9.03 11.17
N ALA A 63 -1.50 -9.87 12.18
CA ALA A 63 -0.83 -9.54 13.45
C ALA A 63 -1.17 -8.14 14.03
N GLY A 64 -2.46 -7.84 14.21
CA GLY A 64 -2.93 -6.56 14.76
C GLY A 64 -3.21 -5.47 13.71
N PHE A 65 -2.79 -5.66 12.45
CA PHE A 65 -2.99 -4.71 11.35
C PHE A 65 -4.41 -4.13 11.32
N ASN A 66 -4.48 -2.81 11.43
CA ASN A 66 -5.70 -2.03 11.25
C ASN A 66 -5.50 -1.06 10.08
N ILE A 67 -6.31 -1.18 9.04
CA ILE A 67 -6.25 -0.32 7.84
C ILE A 67 -6.43 1.16 8.20
N LEU A 68 -7.21 1.46 9.25
CA LEU A 68 -7.47 2.82 9.73
C LEU A 68 -6.23 3.49 10.33
N ASN A 69 -5.19 2.72 10.67
CA ASN A 69 -3.90 3.30 11.09
C ASN A 69 -3.15 3.97 9.92
N TYR A 70 -3.54 3.67 8.67
CA TYR A 70 -2.85 4.12 7.46
C TYR A 70 -3.75 4.88 6.49
N PHE A 71 -5.05 4.59 6.46
CA PHE A 71 -6.01 5.20 5.53
C PHE A 71 -7.30 5.56 6.24
N ASN A 72 -7.77 6.80 6.08
CA ASN A 72 -9.09 7.20 6.56
C ASN A 72 -10.09 7.13 5.40
N PRO A 73 -11.27 6.52 5.56
CA PRO A 73 -12.36 6.73 4.61
C PRO A 73 -12.72 8.22 4.50
N GLU A 74 -12.72 8.75 3.27
CA GLU A 74 -13.13 10.12 3.01
C GLU A 74 -14.66 10.26 3.12
N PHE A 75 -15.16 10.61 4.31
CA PHE A 75 -16.57 10.97 4.50
C PHE A 75 -16.75 12.49 4.47
N LEU A 76 -17.82 12.97 3.81
CA LEU A 76 -18.23 14.38 3.86
C LEU A 76 -18.45 14.80 5.32
N GLY A 77 -17.55 15.65 5.85
CA GLY A 77 -17.61 16.16 7.22
C GLY A 77 -16.73 15.44 8.25
N SER A 78 -15.92 14.47 7.84
CA SER A 78 -14.91 13.86 8.72
C SER A 78 -13.86 14.91 9.12
N ARG A 79 -13.76 15.16 10.43
CA ARG A 79 -12.76 16.05 11.07
C ARG A 79 -11.56 15.28 11.61
N GLU A 80 -11.52 13.96 11.42
CA GLU A 80 -10.49 13.13 12.03
C GLU A 80 -9.12 13.46 11.43
N PRO A 81 -8.07 13.55 12.28
CA PRO A 81 -6.72 13.72 11.80
C PRO A 81 -6.37 12.53 10.92
N ASP A 82 -6.06 12.84 9.66
CA ASP A 82 -5.57 11.90 8.66
C ASP A 82 -4.48 10.98 9.26
N PRO A 83 -4.61 9.64 9.20
CA PRO A 83 -3.68 8.73 9.86
C PRO A 83 -2.23 9.02 9.46
N HIS A 84 -1.40 9.32 10.46
CA HIS A 84 -0.03 9.77 10.23
C HIS A 84 0.96 8.64 9.90
N LYS A 85 0.59 7.36 10.09
CA LYS A 85 1.56 6.29 9.87
C LYS A 85 1.80 6.13 8.36
N PRO A 86 3.06 6.24 7.90
CA PRO A 86 3.36 5.95 6.51
C PRO A 86 3.13 4.47 6.23
N LEU A 87 2.71 4.14 4.99
CA LEU A 87 2.67 2.78 4.50
C LEU A 87 3.55 2.67 3.26
N THR A 88 4.78 2.21 3.46
CA THR A 88 5.78 2.12 2.37
C THR A 88 5.91 0.71 1.82
N LEU A 89 6.37 0.58 0.58
CA LEU A 89 6.64 -0.74 -0.02
C LEU A 89 7.74 -1.52 0.73
N ARG A 90 8.67 -0.80 1.38
CA ARG A 90 9.66 -1.39 2.28
C ARG A 90 9.01 -2.11 3.47
N MET A 91 7.92 -1.56 4.03
CA MET A 91 7.17 -2.20 5.12
C MET A 91 6.47 -3.47 4.65
N LEU A 92 5.90 -3.45 3.44
CA LEU A 92 5.33 -4.63 2.81
C LEU A 92 6.41 -5.71 2.59
N ALA A 93 7.59 -5.33 2.09
CA ALA A 93 8.69 -6.28 1.85
C ALA A 93 9.25 -6.88 3.14
N ALA A 94 9.40 -6.07 4.19
CA ALA A 94 9.85 -6.55 5.49
C ALA A 94 8.85 -7.55 6.09
N SER A 95 7.55 -7.22 6.05
CA SER A 95 6.49 -8.07 6.60
C SER A 95 6.29 -9.35 5.78
N ALA A 96 6.45 -9.29 4.45
CA ALA A 96 6.41 -10.46 3.56
C ALA A 96 7.54 -11.44 3.86
N ARG A 97 8.76 -10.95 4.09
CA ARG A 97 9.88 -11.81 4.50
C ARG A 97 9.69 -12.41 5.89
N ALA A 98 9.06 -11.68 6.80
CA ALA A 98 8.81 -12.15 8.16
C ALA A 98 7.60 -13.09 8.29
N GLY A 99 6.71 -13.12 7.28
CA GLY A 99 5.45 -13.87 7.32
C GLY A 99 4.39 -13.27 8.23
N LYS A 100 4.59 -12.06 8.77
CA LYS A 100 3.64 -11.34 9.62
C LYS A 100 3.82 -9.83 9.53
N TRP A 101 2.76 -9.07 9.79
CA TRP A 101 2.83 -7.62 9.90
C TRP A 101 3.75 -7.19 11.04
N LEU A 102 4.62 -6.21 10.80
CA LEU A 102 5.65 -5.78 11.75
C LEU A 102 5.43 -4.39 12.36
N TYR A 103 4.37 -3.67 11.98
CA TYR A 103 4.28 -2.21 12.17
C TYR A 103 3.00 -1.73 12.85
N ASP A 104 2.50 -2.48 13.84
CA ASP A 104 1.26 -2.15 14.56
C ASP A 104 1.24 -0.75 15.20
#